data_AF-A0A350JNG1-F1
#
_entry.id   AF-A0A350JNG1-F1
#
_cell.length_a   1.000
_cell.length_b   1.000
_cell.length_c   1.000
_cell.angle_alpha   90.00
_cell.angle_beta   90.00
_cell.angle_gamma   90.00
#
_symmetry.space_group_name_H-M   'P 1'
#
loop_
_entity.id
_entity.type
_entity.pdbx_description
1 polymer ?
#
loop_
_entity_poly.entity_id
_entity_poly.type
_entity_poly.pdbx_seq_one_letter_code
_entity_poly.pdbx_strand_id
1 'polypeptide(L)'
;MHLSKSDFKLARECPTKLYYKRLGYPSNKRDDPYLQYLAEGGYRVEKLAKLLYPSGVELEYDRHQPEASYARVKAVLVGQGNAVLFEACLVHGSYSARVDILEKDGNTLRVIEVKSASVNPDDEKNGDSPFVGKKGKVSSEKVSYIEDVAYQTWITRQLFPEYKVVPYLMLLDSSKKVGASATFRNFKAIQSSQSSDFTVNEIDYIGDSDKLGAEHCLGLYNVSREVEQVMDRIEVEAARFAQSLRGDKPTKIQAELSAKCAKCEYRTAGEHSGFSECWGSLAAEKPHILDLYSLGSTSKGKNNIVAAMAACGQVSLYDAGGKLLSGKLGQRREIQVTNMKKDCEWIDPVLPKLLHSHPVPLHFIDFEASVLGIPPYEGMRPYEKEIFQWSCHTMKDYKSAKIEHK
;
A
#
# COMPACT_ATOMS: atom_id res chain seq x y z
N MET A 1 -9.72 -16.31 17.60
CA MET A 1 -9.57 -15.32 16.50
C MET A 1 -8.30 -15.64 15.74
N HIS A 2 -8.31 -15.58 14.41
CA HIS A 2 -7.09 -15.71 13.62
C HIS A 2 -6.39 -14.36 13.44
N LEU A 3 -5.07 -14.38 13.40
CA LEU A 3 -4.24 -13.33 12.82
C LEU A 3 -4.23 -13.57 11.31
N SER A 4 -4.91 -12.73 10.52
CA SER A 4 -4.83 -12.84 9.06
C SER A 4 -3.58 -12.17 8.50
N LYS A 5 -3.19 -12.47 7.25
CA LYS A 5 -2.18 -11.69 6.47
C LYS A 5 -2.39 -10.18 6.60
N SER A 6 -3.64 -9.73 6.42
CA SER A 6 -4.00 -8.30 6.51
C SER A 6 -3.79 -7.71 7.91
N ASP A 7 -4.00 -8.52 8.95
CA ASP A 7 -3.77 -8.12 10.34
C ASP A 7 -2.29 -8.06 10.68
N PHE A 8 -1.52 -9.04 10.20
CA PHE A 8 -0.06 -9.04 10.33
C PHE A 8 0.51 -7.78 9.69
N LYS A 9 0.15 -7.48 8.43
CA LYS A 9 0.57 -6.27 7.71
C LYS A 9 0.23 -4.98 8.48
N LEU A 10 -0.99 -4.89 8.99
CA LEU A 10 -1.43 -3.74 9.79
C LEU A 10 -0.58 -3.58 11.07
N ALA A 11 -0.33 -4.68 11.78
CA ALA A 11 0.47 -4.68 13.00
C ALA A 11 1.96 -4.37 12.75
N ARG A 12 2.49 -4.74 11.58
CA ARG A 12 3.84 -4.36 11.14
C ARG A 12 3.99 -2.86 10.92
N GLU A 13 2.95 -2.15 10.50
CA GLU A 13 2.97 -0.68 10.43
C GLU A 13 3.01 -0.06 11.84
N CYS A 14 2.10 -0.53 12.71
CA CYS A 14 2.04 -0.17 14.12
C CYS A 14 1.22 -1.24 14.87
N PRO A 15 1.79 -1.93 15.88
CA PRO A 15 1.12 -3.06 16.52
C PRO A 15 -0.15 -2.66 17.30
N THR A 16 -0.23 -1.39 17.73
CA THR A 16 -1.44 -0.84 18.37
C THR A 16 -2.65 -0.79 17.43
N LYS A 17 -2.43 -0.68 16.11
CA LYS A 17 -3.53 -0.65 15.13
C LYS A 17 -4.35 -1.94 15.13
N LEU A 18 -3.73 -3.08 15.45
CA LEU A 18 -4.42 -4.36 15.52
C LEU A 18 -5.50 -4.37 16.61
N TYR A 19 -5.19 -3.76 17.76
CA TYR A 19 -6.14 -3.58 18.87
C TYR A 19 -7.35 -2.74 18.43
N TYR A 20 -7.11 -1.59 17.80
CA TYR A 20 -8.18 -0.70 17.33
C TYR A 20 -9.04 -1.33 16.23
N LYS A 21 -8.43 -2.04 15.27
CA LYS A 21 -9.18 -2.80 14.25
C LYS A 21 -10.13 -3.80 14.88
N ARG A 22 -9.66 -4.55 15.89
CA ARG A 22 -10.44 -5.62 16.54
C ARG A 22 -11.57 -5.09 17.41
N LEU A 23 -11.42 -3.90 17.97
CA LEU A 23 -12.48 -3.23 18.73
C LEU A 23 -13.40 -2.36 17.87
N GLY A 24 -13.20 -2.31 16.54
CA GLY A 24 -14.07 -1.58 15.62
C GLY A 24 -13.94 -0.06 15.72
N TYR A 25 -12.76 0.46 16.07
CA TYR A 25 -12.55 1.91 16.15
C TYR A 25 -12.75 2.59 14.80
N PRO A 26 -13.25 3.85 14.79
CA PRO A 26 -13.32 4.67 13.59
C PRO A 26 -11.96 4.79 12.90
N SER A 27 -11.96 4.70 11.58
CA SER A 27 -10.78 4.84 10.72
C SER A 27 -11.10 5.81 9.59
N ASN A 28 -10.20 6.74 9.31
CA ASN A 28 -10.35 7.69 8.20
C ASN A 28 -10.16 7.05 6.81
N LYS A 29 -9.88 5.74 6.73
CA LYS A 29 -9.77 5.01 5.47
C LYS A 29 -11.05 4.30 5.03
N ARG A 30 -12.09 4.25 5.88
CA ARG A 30 -13.25 3.36 5.67
C ARG A 30 -14.10 3.78 4.45
N ASP A 31 -14.15 5.08 4.15
CA ASP A 31 -15.05 5.66 3.15
C ASP A 31 -14.32 6.64 2.21
N ASP A 32 -13.03 6.41 1.94
CA ASP A 32 -12.23 7.27 1.06
C ASP A 32 -12.44 6.85 -0.42
N PRO A 33 -13.10 7.67 -1.26
CA PRO A 33 -13.37 7.34 -2.66
C PRO A 33 -12.10 7.10 -3.48
N TYR A 34 -11.00 7.79 -3.13
CA TYR A 34 -9.72 7.60 -3.81
C TYR A 34 -9.12 6.23 -3.46
N LEU A 35 -9.24 5.77 -2.21
CA LEU A 35 -8.80 4.43 -1.83
C LEU A 35 -9.66 3.34 -2.49
N GLN A 36 -10.96 3.56 -2.67
CA GLN A 36 -11.83 2.66 -3.41
C GLN A 36 -11.40 2.54 -4.88
N TYR A 37 -11.11 3.67 -5.53
CA TYR A 37 -10.58 3.67 -6.90
C TYR A 37 -9.24 2.92 -7.02
N LEU A 38 -8.31 3.13 -6.09
CA LEU A 38 -7.05 2.39 -6.06
C LEU A 38 -7.25 0.88 -5.85
N ALA A 39 -8.23 0.49 -5.03
CA ALA A 39 -8.58 -0.91 -4.82
C ALA A 39 -9.13 -1.55 -6.11
N GLU A 40 -9.97 -0.82 -6.85
CA GLU A 40 -10.49 -1.26 -8.14
C GLU A 40 -9.37 -1.53 -9.16
N GLY A 41 -8.32 -0.70 -9.18
CA GLY A 41 -7.11 -0.97 -9.96
C GLY A 41 -6.42 -2.27 -9.55
N GLY A 42 -6.40 -2.59 -8.26
CA GLY A 42 -5.92 -3.88 -7.72
C GLY A 42 -6.73 -5.07 -8.23
N TYR A 43 -8.06 -5.00 -8.15
CA TYR A 43 -8.95 -6.08 -8.60
C TYR A 43 -8.80 -6.39 -10.08
N ARG A 44 -8.54 -5.38 -10.94
CA ARG A 44 -8.28 -5.64 -12.36
C ARG A 44 -6.98 -6.41 -12.59
N VAL A 45 -5.93 -6.09 -11.83
CA VAL A 45 -4.65 -6.81 -11.90
C VAL A 45 -4.80 -8.25 -11.40
N GLU A 46 -5.55 -8.46 -10.32
CA GLU A 46 -5.90 -9.79 -9.84
C GLU A 46 -6.71 -10.59 -10.87
N LYS A 47 -7.73 -9.98 -11.50
CA LYS A 47 -8.48 -10.62 -12.58
C LYS A 47 -7.59 -10.99 -13.77
N LEU A 48 -6.71 -10.08 -14.20
CA LEU A 48 -5.73 -10.35 -15.25
C LEU A 48 -4.83 -11.54 -14.88
N ALA A 49 -4.36 -11.61 -13.64
CA ALA A 49 -3.56 -12.72 -13.15
C ALA A 49 -4.33 -14.05 -13.19
N LYS A 50 -5.58 -14.07 -12.70
CA LYS A 50 -6.45 -15.27 -12.73
C LYS A 50 -6.68 -15.78 -14.15
N LEU A 51 -6.89 -14.89 -15.12
CA LEU A 51 -7.11 -15.26 -16.53
C LEU A 51 -5.91 -15.96 -17.18
N LEU A 52 -4.69 -15.80 -16.64
CA LEU A 52 -3.51 -16.53 -17.11
C LEU A 52 -3.48 -18.00 -16.65
N TYR A 53 -4.41 -18.40 -15.78
CA TYR A 53 -4.57 -19.77 -15.28
C TYR A 53 -5.97 -20.30 -15.62
N PRO A 54 -6.23 -20.73 -16.87
CA PRO A 54 -7.57 -21.13 -17.32
C PRO A 54 -8.14 -22.36 -16.59
N SER A 55 -7.29 -23.18 -15.98
CA SER A 55 -7.70 -24.32 -15.14
C SER A 55 -7.94 -23.95 -13.67
N GLY A 56 -7.76 -22.68 -13.31
CA GLY A 56 -7.91 -22.21 -11.94
C GLY A 56 -9.35 -22.23 -11.46
N VAL A 57 -9.52 -22.67 -10.21
CA VAL A 57 -10.83 -22.77 -9.56
C VAL A 57 -10.91 -21.74 -8.44
N GLU A 58 -11.94 -20.90 -8.47
CA GLU A 58 -12.27 -20.01 -7.36
C GLU A 58 -13.05 -20.79 -6.30
N LEU A 59 -12.51 -20.80 -5.08
CA LEU A 59 -13.16 -21.50 -3.96
C LEU A 59 -14.02 -20.52 -3.17
N GLU A 60 -15.21 -20.97 -2.79
CA GLU A 60 -16.09 -20.21 -1.91
C GLU A 60 -15.38 -19.89 -0.59
N TYR A 61 -15.48 -18.64 -0.16
CA TYR A 61 -14.88 -18.14 1.07
C TYR A 61 -15.96 -17.60 2.01
N ASP A 62 -16.04 -18.19 3.20
CA ASP A 62 -16.84 -17.66 4.31
C ASP A 62 -15.90 -17.11 5.39
N ARG A 63 -15.92 -15.78 5.57
CA ARG A 63 -15.14 -15.08 6.59
C ARG A 63 -15.49 -15.48 8.03
N HIS A 64 -16.68 -16.03 8.25
CA HIS A 64 -17.15 -16.50 9.55
C HIS A 64 -16.80 -17.97 9.79
N GLN A 65 -16.42 -18.71 8.74
CA GLN A 65 -16.01 -20.12 8.80
C GLN A 65 -14.70 -20.36 8.03
N PRO A 66 -13.59 -19.74 8.46
CA PRO A 66 -12.31 -19.88 7.77
C PRO A 66 -11.79 -21.33 7.76
N GLU A 67 -12.09 -22.13 8.78
CA GLU A 67 -11.73 -23.55 8.86
C GLU A 67 -12.45 -24.38 7.79
N ALA A 68 -13.73 -24.12 7.54
CA ALA A 68 -14.48 -24.78 6.47
C ALA A 68 -13.96 -24.37 5.08
N SER A 69 -13.60 -23.10 4.92
CA SER A 69 -12.94 -22.60 3.71
C SER A 69 -11.59 -23.28 3.47
N TYR A 70 -10.79 -23.47 4.51
CA TYR A 70 -9.54 -24.22 4.44
C TYR A 70 -9.74 -25.72 4.13
N ALA A 71 -10.79 -26.34 4.68
CA ALA A 71 -11.09 -27.75 4.38
C ALA A 71 -11.32 -27.99 2.87
N ARG A 72 -11.96 -27.05 2.17
CA ARG A 72 -12.12 -27.10 0.71
C ARG A 72 -10.78 -27.04 -0.03
N VAL A 73 -9.88 -26.14 0.38
CA VAL A 73 -8.52 -26.06 -0.17
C VAL A 73 -7.79 -27.39 0.02
N LYS A 74 -7.80 -27.93 1.24
CA LYS A 74 -7.14 -29.20 1.55
C LYS A 74 -7.69 -30.36 0.71
N ALA A 75 -9.00 -30.43 0.51
CA ALA A 75 -9.61 -31.48 -0.30
C ALA A 75 -9.10 -31.49 -1.74
N VAL A 76 -8.92 -30.31 -2.35
CA VAL A 76 -8.36 -30.20 -3.71
C VAL A 76 -6.88 -30.57 -3.72
N LEU A 77 -6.08 -30.07 -2.77
CA LEU A 77 -4.64 -30.31 -2.74
C LEU A 77 -4.27 -31.78 -2.48
N VAL A 78 -5.07 -32.51 -1.69
CA VAL A 78 -4.87 -33.95 -1.44
C VAL A 78 -5.26 -34.82 -2.65
N GLY A 79 -6.07 -34.28 -3.57
CA GLY A 79 -6.43 -34.96 -4.81
C GLY A 79 -5.22 -35.31 -5.70
N GLN A 80 -5.42 -36.24 -6.63
CA GLN A 80 -4.38 -36.58 -7.62
C GLN A 80 -4.24 -35.48 -8.68
N GLY A 81 -3.00 -35.20 -9.09
CA GLY A 81 -2.69 -34.28 -10.17
C GLY A 81 -2.38 -32.84 -9.74
N ASN A 82 -2.20 -32.00 -10.77
CA ASN A 82 -1.94 -30.57 -10.64
C ASN A 82 -3.27 -29.83 -10.39
N ALA A 83 -3.19 -28.71 -9.68
CA ALA A 83 -4.36 -27.89 -9.36
C ALA A 83 -3.97 -26.42 -9.27
N VAL A 84 -4.88 -25.51 -9.64
CA VAL A 84 -4.71 -24.08 -9.42
C VAL A 84 -5.94 -23.59 -8.66
N LEU A 85 -5.71 -22.97 -7.51
CA LEU A 85 -6.75 -22.46 -6.64
C LEU A 85 -6.62 -20.95 -6.52
N PHE A 86 -7.70 -20.24 -6.80
CA PHE A 86 -7.77 -18.79 -6.56
C PHE A 86 -8.28 -18.52 -5.16
N GLU A 87 -7.71 -17.50 -4.52
CA GLU A 87 -8.11 -17.04 -3.19
C GLU A 87 -8.09 -18.16 -2.13
N ALA A 88 -7.11 -19.05 -2.22
CA ALA A 88 -7.02 -20.23 -1.37
C ALA A 88 -6.85 -19.84 0.11
N CYS A 89 -7.88 -20.12 0.92
CA CYS A 89 -7.86 -19.88 2.35
C CYS A 89 -7.04 -20.94 3.08
N LEU A 90 -6.04 -20.51 3.84
CA LEU A 90 -5.19 -21.34 4.68
C LEU A 90 -5.41 -20.98 6.14
N VAL A 91 -5.53 -21.99 7.01
CA VAL A 91 -5.68 -21.82 8.45
C VAL A 91 -4.77 -22.78 9.18
N HIS A 92 -3.85 -22.25 10.00
CA HIS A 92 -2.95 -23.01 10.85
C HIS A 92 -2.94 -22.43 12.26
N GLY A 93 -3.53 -23.14 13.24
CA GLY A 93 -3.62 -22.67 14.62
C GLY A 93 -4.28 -21.29 14.71
N SER A 94 -3.57 -20.29 15.25
CA SER A 94 -4.08 -18.92 15.37
C SER A 94 -3.82 -18.05 14.13
N TYR A 95 -3.37 -18.61 13.00
CA TYR A 95 -2.93 -17.88 11.83
C TYR A 95 -3.81 -18.20 10.63
N SER A 96 -4.08 -17.20 9.79
CA SER A 96 -4.78 -17.40 8.53
C SER A 96 -4.25 -16.56 7.38
N ALA A 97 -4.34 -17.09 6.17
CA ALA A 97 -3.98 -16.40 4.95
C ALA A 97 -5.00 -16.71 3.85
N ARG A 98 -5.13 -15.79 2.90
CA ARG A 98 -5.79 -16.03 1.62
C ARG A 98 -4.73 -15.79 0.55
N VAL A 99 -4.37 -16.86 -0.15
CA VAL A 99 -3.38 -16.85 -1.22
C VAL A 99 -4.08 -16.53 -2.52
N ASP A 100 -3.64 -15.47 -3.19
CA ASP A 100 -4.30 -14.99 -4.40
C ASP A 100 -4.34 -16.09 -5.48
N ILE A 101 -3.20 -16.76 -5.71
CA ILE A 101 -3.11 -17.97 -6.55
C ILE A 101 -2.22 -19.02 -5.86
N LEU A 102 -2.77 -20.18 -5.57
CA LEU A 102 -2.05 -21.35 -5.08
C LEU A 102 -2.01 -22.42 -6.17
N GLU A 103 -0.83 -22.64 -6.75
CA GLU A 103 -0.62 -23.61 -7.82
C GLU A 103 0.11 -24.85 -7.28
N LYS A 104 -0.51 -26.01 -7.43
CA LYS A 104 0.08 -27.33 -7.18
C LYS A 104 0.58 -27.92 -8.49
N ASP A 105 1.88 -28.15 -8.56
CA ASP A 105 2.57 -28.76 -9.69
C ASP A 105 3.42 -29.94 -9.19
N GLY A 106 2.88 -31.15 -9.31
CA GLY A 106 3.45 -32.35 -8.70
C GLY A 106 3.64 -32.19 -7.19
N ASN A 107 4.90 -32.25 -6.73
CA ASN A 107 5.27 -32.06 -5.33
C ASN A 107 5.64 -30.60 -4.97
N THR A 108 5.31 -29.64 -5.83
CA THR A 108 5.60 -28.22 -5.60
C THR A 108 4.30 -27.44 -5.36
N LEU A 109 4.26 -26.66 -4.29
CA LEU A 109 3.22 -25.66 -4.07
C LEU A 109 3.80 -24.27 -4.33
N ARG A 110 3.30 -23.59 -5.35
CA ARG A 110 3.68 -22.22 -5.67
C ARG A 110 2.67 -21.28 -5.02
N VAL A 111 3.16 -20.46 -4.10
CA VAL A 111 2.38 -19.43 -3.40
C VAL A 111 2.59 -18.12 -4.14
N ILE A 112 1.59 -17.68 -4.90
CA ILE A 112 1.72 -16.50 -5.77
C ILE A 112 0.87 -15.38 -5.17
N GLU A 113 1.54 -14.29 -4.77
CA GLU A 113 0.89 -13.04 -4.35
C GLU A 113 0.89 -12.05 -5.51
N VAL A 114 -0.29 -11.57 -5.88
CA VAL A 114 -0.50 -10.60 -6.96
C VAL A 114 -0.47 -9.20 -6.39
N LYS A 115 0.21 -8.27 -7.07
CA LYS A 115 0.28 -6.87 -6.67
C LYS A 115 0.10 -5.97 -7.89
N SER A 116 -0.69 -4.92 -7.73
CA SER A 116 -0.80 -3.85 -8.73
C SER A 116 0.46 -2.99 -8.81
N ALA A 117 1.44 -3.14 -7.92
CA ALA A 117 2.71 -2.43 -8.06
C ALA A 117 3.47 -2.86 -9.32
N SER A 118 4.27 -1.96 -9.87
CA SER A 118 5.17 -2.29 -10.98
C SER A 118 6.60 -2.58 -10.55
N VAL A 119 7.28 -3.27 -11.44
CA VAL A 119 8.72 -3.52 -11.42
C VAL A 119 9.25 -3.37 -12.84
N ASN A 120 10.46 -2.86 -12.98
CA ASN A 120 11.20 -2.95 -14.23
C ASN A 120 12.24 -4.06 -14.06
N PRO A 121 12.21 -5.13 -14.88
CA PRO A 121 13.26 -6.16 -14.88
C PRO A 121 14.67 -5.56 -15.04
N ASP A 122 14.80 -4.45 -15.77
CA ASP A 122 16.10 -3.79 -16.00
C ASP A 122 16.59 -2.99 -14.78
N ASP A 123 15.76 -2.81 -13.73
CA ASP A 123 16.15 -2.13 -12.49
C ASP A 123 17.01 -3.02 -11.56
N GLU A 124 17.45 -4.19 -12.04
CA GLU A 124 18.38 -5.07 -11.34
C GLU A 124 19.66 -4.34 -10.94
N LYS A 125 19.79 -4.04 -9.65
CA LYS A 125 21.03 -3.49 -9.09
C LYS A 125 21.98 -4.66 -8.86
N ASN A 126 23.00 -4.77 -9.71
CA ASN A 126 24.08 -5.75 -9.61
C ASN A 126 23.67 -7.22 -9.87
N GLY A 127 22.64 -7.48 -10.69
CA GLY A 127 22.28 -8.82 -11.17
C GLY A 127 21.72 -9.79 -10.12
N ASP A 128 21.24 -9.28 -8.99
CA ASP A 128 20.77 -10.11 -7.87
C ASP A 128 19.24 -10.36 -7.88
N SER A 129 18.44 -9.30 -8.10
CA SER A 129 16.95 -9.30 -8.11
C SER A 129 16.42 -7.85 -8.01
N PRO A 130 15.26 -7.49 -8.62
CA PRO A 130 14.68 -6.16 -8.51
C PRO A 130 14.12 -5.84 -7.11
N PHE A 131 14.08 -6.82 -6.21
CA PHE A 131 13.62 -6.64 -4.82
C PHE A 131 14.76 -6.31 -3.84
N VAL A 132 16.01 -6.43 -4.29
CA VAL A 132 17.21 -6.32 -3.46
C VAL A 132 17.86 -4.94 -3.63
N GLY A 133 18.24 -4.32 -2.52
CA GLY A 133 18.99 -3.07 -2.52
C GLY A 133 20.50 -3.29 -2.67
N LYS A 134 21.28 -2.20 -2.78
CA LYS A 134 22.75 -2.21 -2.98
C LYS A 134 23.57 -3.08 -2.00
N LYS A 135 23.00 -3.48 -0.87
CA LYS A 135 23.66 -4.26 0.20
C LYS A 135 23.25 -5.74 0.20
N GLY A 136 22.63 -6.25 -0.87
CA GLY A 136 22.17 -7.64 -0.94
C GLY A 136 20.96 -7.97 -0.05
N LYS A 137 20.39 -6.95 0.63
CA LYS A 137 19.18 -7.07 1.47
C LYS A 137 17.94 -6.61 0.72
N VAL A 138 16.79 -7.21 1.03
CA VAL A 138 15.48 -6.72 0.57
C VAL A 138 15.36 -5.20 0.79
N SER A 139 15.00 -4.47 -0.27
CA SER A 139 14.88 -3.01 -0.21
C SER A 139 13.75 -2.59 0.74
N SER A 140 13.90 -1.44 1.40
CA SER A 140 12.88 -0.91 2.31
C SER A 140 11.56 -0.58 1.61
N GLU A 141 11.59 -0.35 0.31
CA GLU A 141 10.41 -0.03 -0.51
C GLU A 141 9.61 -1.28 -0.87
N LYS A 142 10.28 -2.42 -1.05
CA LYS A 142 9.64 -3.69 -1.45
C LYS A 142 9.48 -4.68 -0.29
N VAL A 143 10.06 -4.41 0.88
CA VAL A 143 10.03 -5.32 2.03
C VAL A 143 8.62 -5.72 2.44
N SER A 144 7.63 -4.83 2.35
CA SER A 144 6.24 -5.16 2.66
C SER A 144 5.64 -6.17 1.69
N TYR A 145 6.05 -6.18 0.43
CA TYR A 145 5.55 -7.16 -0.55
C TYR A 145 6.16 -8.54 -0.28
N ILE A 146 7.44 -8.58 0.08
CA ILE A 146 8.12 -9.81 0.49
C ILE A 146 7.51 -10.33 1.80
N GLU A 147 7.22 -9.47 2.79
CA GLU A 147 6.54 -9.88 4.02
C GLU A 147 5.13 -10.46 3.76
N ASP A 148 4.37 -9.87 2.83
CA ASP A 148 3.03 -10.34 2.45
C ASP A 148 3.08 -11.80 1.97
N VAL A 149 3.97 -12.15 1.03
CA VAL A 149 4.11 -13.53 0.52
C VAL A 149 4.86 -14.45 1.50
N ALA A 150 5.80 -13.93 2.28
CA ALA A 150 6.53 -14.71 3.29
C ALA A 150 5.59 -15.23 4.39
N TYR A 151 4.65 -14.41 4.87
CA TYR A 151 3.64 -14.82 5.85
C TYR A 151 2.79 -16.00 5.35
N GLN A 152 2.39 -15.96 4.08
CA GLN A 152 1.61 -17.01 3.45
C GLN A 152 2.42 -18.28 3.21
N THR A 153 3.67 -18.10 2.78
CA THR A 153 4.63 -19.19 2.58
C THR A 153 4.90 -19.92 3.88
N TRP A 154 5.09 -19.18 4.97
CA TRP A 154 5.28 -19.73 6.29
C TRP A 154 4.09 -20.61 6.70
N ILE A 155 2.85 -20.11 6.62
CA ILE A 155 1.65 -20.91 6.91
C ILE A 155 1.58 -22.15 6.02
N THR A 156 1.86 -22.00 4.72
CA THR A 156 1.81 -23.10 3.75
C THR A 156 2.81 -24.20 4.11
N ARG A 157 4.05 -23.85 4.50
CA ARG A 157 5.08 -24.81 4.94
C ARG A 157 4.66 -25.59 6.19
N GLN A 158 3.95 -24.95 7.11
CA GLN A 158 3.45 -25.64 8.33
C GLN A 158 2.33 -26.63 8.00
N LEU A 159 1.45 -26.28 7.05
CA LEU A 159 0.31 -27.11 6.68
C LEU A 159 0.65 -28.29 5.77
N PHE A 160 1.67 -28.11 4.93
CA PHE A 160 2.03 -29.03 3.85
C PHE A 160 3.55 -29.32 3.83
N PRO A 161 4.11 -29.89 4.92
CA PRO A 161 5.55 -30.11 5.06
C PRO A 161 6.14 -31.09 4.01
N GLU A 162 5.31 -31.92 3.39
CA GLU A 162 5.69 -32.86 2.34
C GLU A 162 5.93 -32.19 0.97
N TYR A 163 5.38 -30.99 0.77
CA TYR A 163 5.51 -30.24 -0.48
C TYR A 163 6.69 -29.28 -0.45
N LYS A 164 7.33 -29.11 -1.61
CA LYS A 164 8.25 -27.99 -1.84
C LYS A 164 7.45 -26.71 -2.01
N VAL A 165 7.45 -25.82 -1.02
CA VAL A 165 6.76 -24.52 -1.11
C VAL A 165 7.68 -23.47 -1.72
N VAL A 166 7.25 -22.86 -2.83
CA VAL A 166 8.00 -21.84 -3.57
C VAL A 166 7.20 -20.53 -3.67
N PRO A 167 7.65 -19.43 -3.06
CA PRO A 167 6.97 -18.15 -3.14
C PRO A 167 7.24 -17.40 -4.44
N TYR A 168 6.21 -16.74 -4.94
CA TYR A 168 6.26 -15.86 -6.09
C TYR A 168 5.54 -14.53 -5.83
N LEU A 169 6.08 -13.46 -6.41
CA LEU A 169 5.35 -12.22 -6.62
C LEU A 169 4.96 -12.11 -8.09
N MET A 170 3.69 -11.80 -8.35
CA MET A 170 3.20 -11.43 -9.66
C MET A 170 2.92 -9.92 -9.68
N LEU A 171 3.62 -9.20 -10.54
CA LEU A 171 3.65 -7.74 -10.60
C LEU A 171 3.46 -7.24 -12.02
N LEU A 172 3.13 -5.96 -12.18
CA LEU A 172 3.16 -5.32 -13.49
C LEU A 172 4.61 -5.09 -13.94
N ASP A 173 4.97 -5.65 -15.08
CA ASP A 173 6.24 -5.45 -15.75
C ASP A 173 6.18 -4.15 -16.56
N SER A 174 6.79 -3.10 -16.02
CA SER A 174 6.85 -1.77 -16.63
C SER A 174 7.72 -1.69 -17.89
N SER A 175 8.46 -2.76 -18.24
CA SER A 175 9.17 -2.86 -19.51
C SER A 175 8.26 -3.32 -20.67
N LYS A 176 7.17 -4.03 -20.35
CA LYS A 176 6.26 -4.63 -21.34
C LYS A 176 5.19 -3.65 -21.82
N LYS A 177 4.95 -3.67 -23.13
CA LYS A 177 3.80 -3.01 -23.74
C LYS A 177 2.61 -3.96 -23.75
N VAL A 178 1.41 -3.44 -23.48
CA VAL A 178 0.17 -4.24 -23.57
C VAL A 178 -0.34 -4.34 -25.00
N GLY A 179 -0.88 -5.50 -25.37
CA GLY A 179 -1.68 -5.69 -26.59
C GLY A 179 -3.15 -5.31 -26.39
N ALA A 180 -3.94 -5.31 -27.47
CA ALA A 180 -5.33 -4.89 -27.46
C ALA A 180 -6.22 -5.63 -26.44
N SER A 181 -5.93 -6.90 -26.16
CA SER A 181 -6.66 -7.79 -25.24
C SER A 181 -6.34 -7.51 -23.77
N ALA A 182 -5.19 -6.92 -23.48
CA ALA A 182 -4.75 -6.61 -22.12
C ALA A 182 -4.94 -5.12 -21.73
N THR A 183 -5.83 -4.39 -22.43
CA THR A 183 -6.12 -2.98 -22.15
C THR A 183 -7.22 -2.81 -21.10
N PHE A 184 -7.19 -1.68 -20.38
CA PHE A 184 -8.12 -1.33 -19.29
C PHE A 184 -9.59 -1.52 -19.67
N ARG A 185 -9.97 -1.15 -20.89
CA ARG A 185 -11.35 -1.23 -21.42
C ARG A 185 -11.94 -2.64 -21.43
N ASN A 186 -11.09 -3.67 -21.40
CA ASN A 186 -11.53 -5.06 -21.38
C ASN A 186 -11.88 -5.54 -19.96
N PHE A 187 -11.58 -4.76 -18.92
CA PHE A 187 -11.81 -5.08 -17.51
C PHE A 187 -12.91 -4.18 -16.93
N LYS A 188 -14.14 -4.70 -16.89
CA LYS A 188 -15.33 -3.95 -16.47
C LYS A 188 -15.65 -4.22 -15.00
N ALA A 189 -15.76 -3.16 -14.22
CA ALA A 189 -16.27 -3.22 -12.86
C ALA A 189 -17.76 -3.58 -12.87
N ILE A 190 -18.14 -4.63 -12.14
CA ILE A 190 -19.54 -4.99 -11.89
C ILE A 190 -19.90 -4.59 -10.46
N GLN A 191 -20.99 -3.83 -10.35
CA GLN A 191 -21.56 -3.45 -9.07
C GLN A 191 -22.46 -4.59 -8.55
N SER A 192 -22.15 -5.12 -7.36
CA SER A 192 -23.00 -6.13 -6.74
C SER A 192 -24.28 -5.48 -6.22
N SER A 193 -25.44 -6.07 -6.51
CA SER A 193 -26.74 -5.60 -6.05
C SER A 193 -27.04 -5.90 -4.56
N GLN A 194 -26.09 -6.46 -3.80
CA GLN A 194 -26.31 -6.93 -2.42
C GLN A 194 -25.67 -6.08 -1.30
N SER A 195 -25.04 -4.94 -1.60
CA SER A 195 -24.57 -4.02 -0.54
C SER A 195 -25.00 -2.60 -0.83
N SER A 196 -25.66 -1.97 0.15
CA SER A 196 -26.08 -0.56 0.14
C SER A 196 -24.92 0.45 0.17
N ASP A 197 -23.67 -0.04 0.22
CA ASP A 197 -22.45 0.74 0.12
C ASP A 197 -21.77 0.41 -1.22
N PHE A 198 -21.41 1.44 -1.99
CA PHE A 198 -20.70 1.34 -3.28
C PHE A 198 -19.44 0.48 -3.16
N THR A 199 -19.57 -0.82 -3.39
CA THR A 199 -18.46 -1.78 -3.40
C THR A 199 -18.51 -2.53 -4.72
N VAL A 200 -17.60 -2.18 -5.64
CA VAL A 200 -17.31 -3.01 -6.82
C VAL A 200 -16.66 -4.28 -6.29
N ASN A 201 -17.35 -5.40 -6.37
CA ASN A 201 -16.86 -6.67 -5.83
C ASN A 201 -16.26 -7.59 -6.90
N GLU A 202 -16.50 -7.30 -8.19
CA GLU A 202 -16.09 -8.19 -9.27
C GLU A 202 -15.65 -7.41 -10.52
N ILE A 203 -14.65 -7.96 -11.21
CA ILE A 203 -14.18 -7.48 -12.50
C ILE A 203 -14.51 -8.54 -13.55
N ASP A 204 -15.29 -8.16 -14.53
CA ASP A 204 -15.55 -8.94 -15.73
C ASP A 204 -14.51 -8.66 -16.81
N TYR A 205 -14.22 -9.69 -17.63
CA TYR A 205 -13.28 -9.61 -18.73
C TYR A 205 -14.00 -9.90 -20.05
N ILE A 206 -13.97 -8.92 -20.95
CA ILE A 206 -14.64 -8.99 -22.26
C ILE A 206 -13.67 -9.02 -23.44
N GLY A 207 -12.38 -9.20 -23.17
CA GLY A 207 -11.34 -9.25 -24.20
C GLY A 207 -11.16 -10.66 -24.79
N ASP A 208 -10.16 -10.79 -25.68
CA ASP A 208 -9.78 -12.06 -26.31
C ASP A 208 -8.88 -12.85 -25.36
N SER A 209 -9.41 -13.93 -24.78
CA SER A 209 -8.67 -14.77 -23.81
C SER A 209 -7.51 -15.53 -24.46
N ASP A 210 -7.63 -15.90 -25.73
CA ASP A 210 -6.61 -16.69 -26.44
C ASP A 210 -5.34 -15.86 -26.69
N LYS A 211 -5.50 -14.54 -26.86
CA LYS A 211 -4.37 -13.59 -27.04
C LYS A 211 -3.82 -13.03 -25.75
N LEU A 212 -4.61 -13.04 -24.66
CA LEU A 212 -4.24 -12.39 -23.41
C LEU A 212 -2.88 -12.85 -22.86
N GLY A 213 -2.57 -14.15 -22.99
CA GLY A 213 -1.31 -14.73 -22.56
C GLY A 213 -0.07 -14.17 -23.28
N ALA A 214 -0.19 -13.66 -24.50
CA ALA A 214 0.91 -13.01 -25.23
C ALA A 214 0.91 -11.48 -25.08
N GLU A 215 -0.23 -10.90 -24.72
CA GLU A 215 -0.46 -9.45 -24.75
C GLU A 215 -0.43 -8.77 -23.38
N HIS A 216 -0.41 -9.53 -22.29
CA HIS A 216 -0.40 -8.99 -20.93
C HIS A 216 0.97 -8.39 -20.53
N CYS A 217 0.94 -7.59 -19.46
CA CYS A 217 2.11 -6.92 -18.89
C CYS A 217 2.48 -7.47 -17.49
N LEU A 218 2.17 -8.72 -17.16
CA LEU A 218 2.55 -9.30 -15.87
C LEU A 218 3.93 -9.96 -15.95
N GLY A 219 4.70 -9.84 -14.86
CA GLY A 219 5.92 -10.56 -14.59
C GLY A 219 5.74 -11.44 -13.35
N LEU A 220 6.26 -12.67 -13.40
CA LEU A 220 6.21 -13.64 -12.32
C LEU A 220 7.64 -13.86 -11.78
N TYR A 221 7.86 -13.51 -10.52
CA TYR A 221 9.19 -13.50 -9.91
C TYR A 221 9.27 -14.48 -8.76
N ASN A 222 10.19 -15.45 -8.86
CA ASN A 222 10.51 -16.32 -7.74
C ASN A 222 11.27 -15.50 -6.68
N VAL A 223 10.68 -15.39 -5.49
CA VAL A 223 11.24 -14.57 -4.40
C VAL A 223 11.70 -15.41 -3.21
N SER A 224 12.07 -16.67 -3.45
CA SER A 224 12.49 -17.60 -2.40
C SER A 224 13.64 -17.01 -1.58
N ARG A 225 14.66 -16.45 -2.25
CA ARG A 225 15.84 -15.87 -1.59
C ARG A 225 15.46 -14.71 -0.66
N GLU A 226 14.57 -13.83 -1.09
CA GLU A 226 14.13 -12.67 -0.33
C GLU A 226 13.21 -13.05 0.83
N VAL A 227 12.35 -14.06 0.62
CA VAL A 227 11.48 -14.60 1.65
C VAL A 227 12.29 -15.21 2.80
N GLU A 228 13.36 -15.95 2.51
CA GLU A 228 14.24 -16.47 3.56
C GLU A 228 14.90 -15.34 4.38
N GLN A 229 15.20 -14.19 3.78
CA GLN A 229 15.80 -13.05 4.51
C GLN A 229 14.87 -12.43 5.56
N VAL A 230 13.55 -12.64 5.46
CA VAL A 230 12.56 -12.06 6.38
C VAL A 230 11.86 -13.10 7.25
N MET A 231 12.10 -14.40 7.02
CA MET A 231 11.34 -15.49 7.65
C MET A 231 11.39 -15.44 9.18
N ASP A 232 12.59 -15.33 9.78
CA ASP A 232 12.73 -15.23 11.24
C ASP A 232 11.87 -14.11 11.85
N ARG A 233 11.80 -12.97 11.16
CA ARG A 233 10.97 -11.84 11.60
C ARG A 233 9.49 -12.13 11.47
N ILE A 234 9.07 -12.82 10.41
CA ILE A 234 7.68 -13.28 10.24
C ILE A 234 7.28 -14.13 11.44
N GLU A 235 8.07 -15.13 11.79
CA GLU A 235 7.75 -16.06 12.89
C GLU A 235 7.63 -15.34 14.23
N VAL A 236 8.63 -14.52 14.57
CA VAL A 236 8.68 -13.79 15.84
C VAL A 236 7.52 -12.80 15.96
N GLU A 237 7.29 -11.96 14.94
CA GLU A 237 6.23 -10.95 15.00
C GLU A 237 4.84 -11.58 14.89
N ALA A 238 4.66 -12.66 14.11
CA ALA A 238 3.38 -13.36 14.01
C ALA A 238 2.99 -13.97 15.35
N ALA A 239 3.93 -14.63 16.04
CA ALA A 239 3.70 -15.16 17.37
C ALA A 239 3.33 -14.05 18.38
N ARG A 240 4.05 -12.93 18.35
CA ARG A 240 3.78 -11.76 19.19
C ARG A 240 2.38 -11.18 18.95
N PHE A 241 1.98 -11.00 17.69
CA PHE A 241 0.67 -10.43 17.35
C PHE A 241 -0.47 -11.43 17.58
N ALA A 242 -0.26 -12.71 17.33
CA ALA A 242 -1.26 -13.74 17.65
C ALA A 242 -1.49 -13.84 19.16
N GLN A 243 -0.43 -13.71 19.97
CA GLN A 243 -0.55 -13.66 21.43
C GLN A 243 -1.43 -12.48 21.89
N SER A 244 -1.37 -11.32 21.22
CA SER A 244 -2.23 -10.19 21.58
C SER A 244 -3.70 -10.37 21.19
N LEU A 245 -4.02 -11.40 20.41
CA LEU A 245 -5.39 -11.77 20.02
C LEU A 245 -5.96 -12.95 20.81
N ARG A 246 -5.22 -13.48 21.80
CA ARG A 246 -5.70 -14.57 22.66
C ARG A 246 -6.68 -14.04 23.73
N GLY A 247 -7.67 -14.85 24.06
CA GLY A 247 -8.73 -14.52 25.03
C GLY A 247 -9.95 -13.85 24.39
N ASP A 248 -10.88 -13.40 25.24
CA ASP A 248 -12.15 -12.80 24.79
C ASP A 248 -11.99 -11.41 24.17
N LYS A 249 -10.94 -10.67 24.59
CA LYS A 249 -10.65 -9.32 24.12
C LYS A 249 -9.18 -9.20 23.69
N PRO A 250 -8.88 -8.46 22.60
CA PRO A 250 -7.51 -8.21 22.19
C PRO A 250 -6.77 -7.39 23.26
N THR A 251 -5.48 -7.65 23.45
CA THR A 251 -4.60 -6.84 24.31
C THR A 251 -3.83 -5.82 23.48
N LYS A 252 -3.68 -4.59 24.00
CA LYS A 252 -3.01 -3.50 23.31
C LYS A 252 -1.49 -3.68 23.41
N ILE A 253 -0.82 -3.88 22.28
CA ILE A 253 0.64 -3.72 22.20
C ILE A 253 0.92 -2.22 21.98
N GLN A 254 1.40 -1.54 23.02
CA GLN A 254 1.68 -0.11 22.94
C GLN A 254 2.91 0.15 22.04
N ALA A 255 2.69 0.88 20.95
CA ALA A 255 3.76 1.38 20.09
C ALA A 255 4.33 2.68 20.65
N GLU A 256 5.63 2.92 20.39
CA GLU A 256 6.26 4.21 20.65
C GLU A 256 5.66 5.29 19.73
N LEU A 257 5.37 6.47 20.29
CA LEU A 257 4.89 7.61 19.51
C LEU A 257 5.95 8.06 18.50
N SER A 258 5.55 8.45 17.29
CA SER A 258 6.52 8.85 16.26
C SER A 258 5.90 9.78 15.23
N ALA A 259 6.73 10.33 14.33
CA ALA A 259 6.25 11.10 13.19
C ALA A 259 5.27 10.32 12.28
N LYS A 260 5.27 8.98 12.33
CA LYS A 260 4.31 8.14 11.58
C LYS A 260 2.88 8.34 12.08
N CYS A 261 2.69 8.76 13.34
CA CYS A 261 1.38 9.04 13.90
C CYS A 261 0.63 10.15 13.15
N ALA A 262 1.35 11.04 12.45
CA ALA A 262 0.75 12.08 11.60
C ALA A 262 -0.19 11.50 10.54
N LYS A 263 0.13 10.31 10.02
CA LYS A 263 -0.64 9.57 8.99
C LYS A 263 -1.40 8.36 9.57
N CYS A 264 -1.62 8.32 10.87
CA CYS A 264 -2.34 7.20 11.49
C CYS A 264 -3.81 7.23 11.06
N GLU A 265 -4.36 6.09 10.64
CA GLU A 265 -5.76 6.01 10.20
C GLU A 265 -6.77 6.15 11.34
N TYR A 266 -6.33 5.90 12.57
CA TYR A 266 -7.11 6.12 13.79
C TYR A 266 -6.95 7.54 14.36
N ARG A 267 -6.38 8.48 13.58
CA ARG A 267 -6.40 9.93 13.87
C ARG A 267 -7.67 10.52 13.27
N THR A 268 -8.79 10.21 13.90
CA THR A 268 -10.14 10.64 13.49
C THR A 268 -10.61 11.83 14.34
N ALA A 269 -11.58 12.58 13.81
CA ALA A 269 -12.34 13.55 14.59
C ALA A 269 -13.40 12.82 15.43
N GLY A 270 -13.52 13.14 16.72
CA GLY A 270 -14.53 12.58 17.63
C GLY A 270 -13.95 11.96 18.91
N GLU A 271 -14.84 11.54 19.81
CA GLU A 271 -14.49 11.05 21.16
C GLU A 271 -13.79 9.68 21.16
N HIS A 272 -14.01 8.85 20.12
CA HIS A 272 -13.43 7.51 19.99
C HIS A 272 -12.26 7.47 19.00
N SER A 273 -11.26 8.32 19.21
CA SER A 273 -10.05 8.38 18.38
C SER A 273 -8.92 7.54 18.99
N GLY A 274 -8.45 6.53 18.25
CA GLY A 274 -7.30 5.72 18.70
C GLY A 274 -6.02 6.56 18.83
N PHE A 275 -5.91 7.66 18.07
CA PHE A 275 -4.85 8.65 18.24
C PHE A 275 -4.91 9.33 19.61
N SER A 276 -6.10 9.77 20.05
CA SER A 276 -6.28 10.40 21.36
C SER A 276 -5.92 9.47 22.51
N GLU A 277 -6.22 8.18 22.39
CA GLU A 277 -5.78 7.20 23.40
C GLU A 277 -4.27 6.93 23.42
N CYS A 278 -3.61 6.99 22.25
CA CYS A 278 -2.17 6.83 22.17
C CYS A 278 -1.43 8.04 22.74
N TRP A 279 -1.90 9.25 22.45
CA TRP A 279 -1.26 10.51 22.81
C TRP A 279 -1.75 11.10 24.15
N GLY A 280 -2.88 10.63 24.67
CA GLY A 280 -3.48 11.15 25.91
C GLY A 280 -3.83 12.63 25.80
N SER A 281 -3.54 13.40 26.86
CA SER A 281 -3.77 14.85 26.90
C SER A 281 -2.99 15.61 25.82
N LEU A 282 -1.87 15.06 25.35
CA LEU A 282 -1.03 15.66 24.31
C LEU A 282 -1.71 15.69 22.93
N ALA A 283 -2.73 14.86 22.72
CA ALA A 283 -3.43 14.75 21.44
C ALA A 283 -4.16 16.04 21.03
N ALA A 284 -4.57 16.85 22.02
CA ALA A 284 -5.40 18.02 21.83
C ALA A 284 -4.60 19.28 21.43
N GLU A 285 -3.27 19.23 21.49
CA GLU A 285 -2.39 20.36 21.19
C GLU A 285 -2.58 20.86 19.75
N LYS A 286 -2.66 22.18 19.57
CA LYS A 286 -2.80 22.83 18.27
C LYS A 286 -2.02 24.15 18.22
N PRO A 287 -1.19 24.38 17.17
CA PRO A 287 -0.77 23.43 16.15
C PRO A 287 0.09 22.30 16.74
N HIS A 288 -0.10 21.07 16.28
CA HIS A 288 0.59 19.91 16.84
C HIS A 288 1.97 19.74 16.17
N ILE A 289 2.95 19.20 16.90
CA ILE A 289 4.30 18.91 16.38
C ILE A 289 4.30 18.01 15.13
N LEU A 290 3.25 17.21 14.93
CA LEU A 290 3.08 16.33 13.77
C LEU A 290 2.75 17.09 12.49
N ASP A 291 2.38 18.36 12.60
CA ASP A 291 2.08 19.25 11.47
C ASP A 291 3.36 19.97 10.97
N LEU A 292 4.50 19.74 11.63
CA LEU A 292 5.80 20.28 11.22
C LEU A 292 6.27 19.66 9.90
N TYR A 293 6.73 20.51 8.98
CA TYR A 293 7.14 20.12 7.64
C TYR A 293 8.22 19.02 7.64
N SER A 294 7.97 17.98 6.84
CA SER A 294 8.91 16.88 6.58
C SER A 294 9.42 16.18 7.85
N LEU A 295 8.62 16.07 8.92
CA LEU A 295 9.02 15.40 10.18
C LEU A 295 9.36 13.90 10.01
N GLY A 296 8.89 13.25 8.93
CA GLY A 296 9.24 11.86 8.63
C GLY A 296 10.75 11.60 8.45
N SER A 297 11.54 12.63 8.14
CA SER A 297 13.00 12.51 7.98
C SER A 297 13.76 12.42 9.31
N THR A 298 13.13 12.79 10.43
CA THR A 298 13.78 12.87 11.76
C THR A 298 13.56 11.65 12.65
N SER A 299 12.81 10.65 12.19
CA SER A 299 12.47 9.44 12.97
C SER A 299 13.20 8.17 12.51
N LYS A 300 14.42 8.27 11.94
CA LYS A 300 15.21 7.10 11.54
C LYS A 300 16.07 6.57 12.69
N GLY A 301 15.77 5.36 13.17
CA GLY A 301 16.60 4.62 14.12
C GLY A 301 16.43 5.08 15.58
N LYS A 302 17.51 4.97 16.38
CA LYS A 302 17.50 5.24 17.85
C LYS A 302 17.23 6.70 18.25
N ASN A 303 17.01 7.61 17.31
CA ASN A 303 16.76 9.04 17.57
C ASN A 303 15.32 9.41 17.19
N ASN A 304 14.32 8.80 17.83
CA ASN A 304 12.93 9.21 17.64
C ASN A 304 12.66 10.52 18.38
N ILE A 305 12.96 11.65 17.73
CA ILE A 305 12.84 13.00 18.32
C ILE A 305 11.39 13.27 18.78
N VAL A 306 10.40 12.78 18.02
CA VAL A 306 8.98 12.97 18.37
C VAL A 306 8.62 12.25 19.67
N ALA A 307 9.10 11.01 19.87
CA ALA A 307 8.89 10.31 21.12
C ALA A 307 9.53 11.05 22.31
N ALA A 308 10.78 11.51 22.13
CA ALA A 308 11.51 12.23 23.16
C ALA A 308 10.81 13.56 23.54
N MET A 309 10.36 14.32 22.55
CA MET A 309 9.62 15.57 22.79
C MET A 309 8.26 15.30 23.45
N ALA A 310 7.53 14.28 23.00
CA ALA A 310 6.26 13.89 23.63
C ALA A 310 6.44 13.48 25.09
N ALA A 311 7.52 12.76 25.42
CA ALA A 311 7.86 12.40 26.81
C ALA A 311 8.14 13.63 27.70
N CYS A 312 8.56 14.75 27.11
CA CYS A 312 8.74 16.04 27.79
C CYS A 312 7.51 16.96 27.71
N GLY A 313 6.38 16.49 27.15
CA GLY A 313 5.18 17.31 26.93
C GLY A 313 5.33 18.38 25.83
N GLN A 314 6.42 18.32 25.04
CA GLN A 314 6.74 19.28 23.98
C GLN A 314 6.10 18.86 22.67
N VAL A 315 4.78 18.97 22.58
CA VAL A 315 4.00 18.49 21.43
C VAL A 315 3.39 19.62 20.60
N SER A 316 3.69 20.88 20.94
CA SER A 316 3.32 22.01 20.11
C SER A 316 4.28 22.11 18.93
N LEU A 317 3.78 22.53 17.77
CA LEU A 317 4.64 22.87 16.63
C LEU A 317 5.68 23.94 17.02
N TYR A 318 5.33 24.81 17.96
CA TYR A 318 6.19 25.89 18.45
C TYR A 318 7.32 25.44 19.37
N ASP A 319 7.27 24.20 19.87
CA ASP A 319 8.34 23.57 20.65
C ASP A 319 9.47 23.07 19.75
N ALA A 320 9.30 23.10 18.43
CA ALA A 320 10.34 22.71 17.49
C ALA A 320 11.60 23.57 17.68
N GLY A 321 12.72 22.91 17.97
CA GLY A 321 14.00 23.55 18.21
C GLY A 321 15.20 22.65 17.92
N GLY A 322 16.40 23.18 18.15
CA GLY A 322 17.66 22.44 18.05
C GLY A 322 17.81 21.69 16.73
N LYS A 323 17.98 20.37 16.80
CA LYS A 323 18.18 19.50 15.62
C LYS A 323 16.99 19.49 14.65
N LEU A 324 15.78 19.85 15.08
CA LEU A 324 14.63 19.92 14.17
C LEU A 324 14.74 21.12 13.21
N LEU A 325 15.35 22.21 13.66
CA LEU A 325 15.49 23.45 12.88
C LEU A 325 16.87 23.60 12.23
N SER A 326 17.74 22.58 12.33
CA SER A 326 19.06 22.62 11.71
C SER A 326 19.10 22.00 10.29
N GLY A 327 20.03 22.48 9.47
CA GLY A 327 20.25 22.03 8.10
C GLY A 327 19.17 22.50 7.10
N LYS A 328 19.24 21.99 5.87
CA LYS A 328 18.38 22.45 4.75
C LYS A 328 16.88 22.27 5.01
N LEU A 329 16.49 21.15 5.62
CA LEU A 329 15.09 20.93 6.01
C LEU A 329 14.72 21.77 7.25
N GLY A 330 15.68 22.00 8.14
CA GLY A 330 15.52 22.83 9.33
C GLY A 330 15.17 24.28 9.01
N GLN A 331 15.85 24.89 8.02
CA GLN A 331 15.52 26.24 7.54
C GLN A 331 14.06 26.36 7.08
N ARG A 332 13.54 25.36 6.37
CA ARG A 332 12.12 25.34 5.94
C ARG A 332 11.16 25.25 7.11
N ARG A 333 11.52 24.48 8.15
CA ARG A 333 10.74 24.37 9.38
C ARG A 333 10.82 25.64 10.20
N GLU A 334 11.96 26.31 10.24
CA GLU A 334 12.13 27.60 10.92
C GLU A 334 11.29 28.68 10.26
N ILE A 335 11.23 28.70 8.92
CA ILE A 335 10.30 29.54 8.17
C ILE A 335 8.86 29.23 8.60
N GLN A 336 8.44 27.96 8.57
CA GLN A 336 7.09 27.56 9.00
C GLN A 336 6.78 28.03 10.44
N VAL A 337 7.65 27.71 11.40
CA VAL A 337 7.45 28.06 12.82
C VAL A 337 7.40 29.57 13.00
N THR A 338 8.34 30.32 12.41
CA THR A 338 8.43 31.77 12.53
C THR A 338 7.20 32.46 11.96
N ASN A 339 6.73 32.02 10.79
CA ASN A 339 5.62 32.64 10.08
C ASN A 339 4.27 32.23 10.67
N MET A 340 4.10 30.98 11.12
CA MET A 340 2.91 30.58 11.88
C MET A 340 2.79 31.34 13.21
N LYS A 341 3.91 31.59 13.92
CA LYS A 341 3.91 32.43 15.13
C LYS A 341 3.46 33.87 14.87
N LYS A 342 3.70 34.37 13.65
CA LYS A 342 3.34 35.72 13.22
C LYS A 342 1.97 35.79 12.52
N ASP A 343 1.31 34.65 12.34
CA ASP A 343 0.09 34.51 11.53
C ASP A 343 0.22 35.17 10.14
N CYS A 344 1.33 34.89 9.45
CA CYS A 344 1.58 35.45 8.13
C CYS A 344 2.17 34.44 7.15
N GLU A 345 1.91 34.64 5.87
CA GLU A 345 2.52 33.84 4.82
C GLU A 345 4.00 34.19 4.67
N TRP A 346 4.82 33.20 4.32
CA TRP A 346 6.19 33.47 3.89
C TRP A 346 6.23 33.66 2.39
N ILE A 347 6.65 34.84 1.96
CA ILE A 347 6.90 35.16 0.56
C ILE A 347 8.39 35.43 0.40
N ASP A 348 9.07 34.67 -0.45
CA ASP A 348 10.48 34.93 -0.75
C ASP A 348 10.61 36.35 -1.35
N PRO A 349 11.48 37.23 -0.82
CA PRO A 349 11.65 38.59 -1.35
C PRO A 349 12.02 38.66 -2.84
N VAL A 350 12.56 37.58 -3.40
CA VAL A 350 12.91 37.46 -4.82
C VAL A 350 11.69 37.13 -5.68
N LEU A 351 10.67 36.45 -5.13
CA LEU A 351 9.53 35.95 -5.89
C LEU A 351 8.78 37.05 -6.65
N PRO A 352 8.40 38.20 -6.06
CA PRO A 352 7.74 39.27 -6.80
C PRO A 352 8.61 39.80 -7.95
N LYS A 353 9.92 39.99 -7.74
CA LYS A 353 10.83 40.48 -8.78
C LYS A 353 10.93 39.50 -9.94
N LEU A 354 10.99 38.21 -9.64
CA LEU A 354 11.01 37.14 -10.64
C LEU A 354 9.70 37.09 -11.42
N LEU A 355 8.55 37.16 -10.73
CA LEU A 355 7.25 37.13 -11.40
C LEU A 355 7.08 38.32 -12.35
N HIS A 356 7.49 39.53 -11.95
CA HIS A 356 7.37 40.74 -12.78
C HIS A 356 8.40 40.84 -13.91
N SER A 357 9.44 39.99 -13.95
CA SER A 357 10.42 40.00 -15.04
C SER A 357 9.93 39.26 -16.29
N HIS A 358 8.88 38.45 -16.19
CA HIS A 358 8.32 37.73 -17.31
C HIS A 358 7.47 38.66 -18.20
N PRO A 359 7.66 38.64 -19.54
CA PRO A 359 6.82 39.41 -20.44
C PRO A 359 5.41 38.82 -20.51
N VAL A 360 4.42 39.71 -20.63
CA VAL A 360 3.01 39.33 -20.86
C VAL A 360 2.72 39.18 -22.36
N PRO A 361 1.74 38.35 -22.76
CA PRO A 361 0.83 37.57 -21.90
C PRO A 361 1.51 36.37 -21.22
N LEU A 362 1.15 36.11 -19.97
CA LEU A 362 1.51 34.88 -19.27
C LEU A 362 0.52 33.77 -19.60
N HIS A 363 1.03 32.58 -19.92
CA HIS A 363 0.22 31.39 -20.20
C HIS A 363 0.46 30.34 -19.12
N PHE A 364 -0.61 29.95 -18.43
CA PHE A 364 -0.61 28.90 -17.43
C PHE A 364 -1.22 27.66 -18.05
N ILE A 365 -0.36 26.73 -18.44
CA ILE A 365 -0.76 25.46 -19.04
C ILE A 365 -0.84 24.43 -17.94
N ASP A 366 -1.98 23.73 -17.87
CA ASP A 366 -2.20 22.63 -16.94
C ASP A 366 -2.61 21.37 -17.70
N PHE A 367 -2.22 20.22 -17.17
CA PHE A 367 -2.47 18.92 -17.75
C PHE A 367 -3.05 17.99 -16.71
N GLU A 368 -4.16 17.34 -17.05
CA GLU A 368 -4.63 16.19 -16.29
C GLU A 368 -4.01 14.93 -16.88
N ALA A 369 -3.45 14.11 -16.00
CA ALA A 369 -2.74 12.90 -16.38
C ALA A 369 -3.20 11.68 -15.58
N SER A 370 -3.28 10.54 -16.26
CA SER A 370 -3.55 9.24 -15.66
C SER A 370 -2.28 8.39 -15.65
N VAL A 371 -2.14 7.54 -14.63
CA VAL A 371 -1.05 6.56 -14.49
C VAL A 371 -1.63 5.22 -14.05
N LEU A 372 -2.33 4.55 -14.97
CA LEU A 372 -3.01 3.29 -14.69
C LEU A 372 -2.03 2.11 -14.70
N GLY A 373 -2.25 1.15 -13.80
CA GLY A 373 -1.49 -0.10 -13.79
C GLY A 373 -1.73 -0.93 -15.05
N ILE A 374 -3.00 -1.15 -15.41
CA ILE A 374 -3.38 -1.70 -16.72
C ILE A 374 -3.63 -0.51 -17.66
N PRO A 375 -2.83 -0.35 -18.73
CA PRO A 375 -2.94 0.81 -19.60
C PRO A 375 -4.24 0.87 -20.40
N PRO A 376 -4.74 2.08 -20.74
CA PRO A 376 -5.97 2.25 -21.50
C PRO A 376 -5.83 1.89 -22.98
N TYR A 377 -4.64 2.04 -23.56
CA TYR A 377 -4.41 1.81 -24.99
C TYR A 377 -3.34 0.75 -25.25
N GLU A 378 -3.49 0.09 -26.39
CA GLU A 378 -2.49 -0.83 -26.94
C GLU A 378 -1.16 -0.11 -27.16
N GLY A 379 -0.05 -0.80 -26.88
CA GLY A 379 1.30 -0.28 -27.05
C GLY A 379 1.83 0.53 -25.86
N MET A 380 1.00 0.84 -24.87
CA MET A 380 1.40 1.52 -23.63
C MET A 380 1.99 0.54 -22.60
N ARG A 381 2.73 1.09 -21.64
CA ARG A 381 3.32 0.37 -20.51
C ARG A 381 2.58 0.65 -19.21
N PRO A 382 2.62 -0.27 -18.22
CA PRO A 382 2.10 0.01 -16.88
C PRO A 382 2.64 1.30 -16.29
N TYR A 383 1.74 2.14 -15.75
CA TYR A 383 2.05 3.44 -15.16
C TYR A 383 2.72 4.45 -16.10
N GLU A 384 2.69 4.20 -17.41
CA GLU A 384 3.03 5.21 -18.40
C GLU A 384 2.02 6.37 -18.31
N LYS A 385 2.54 7.60 -18.34
CA LYS A 385 1.72 8.80 -18.19
C LYS A 385 0.90 9.05 -19.45
N GLU A 386 -0.42 8.99 -19.31
CA GLU A 386 -1.37 9.42 -20.33
C GLU A 386 -1.85 10.84 -20.00
N ILE A 387 -1.71 11.77 -20.94
CA ILE A 387 -2.34 13.09 -20.83
C ILE A 387 -3.69 12.99 -21.56
N PHE A 388 -4.78 13.22 -20.84
CA PHE A 388 -6.14 13.09 -21.39
C PHE A 388 -6.89 14.43 -21.45
N GLN A 389 -6.42 15.44 -20.71
CA GLN A 389 -6.97 16.78 -20.75
C GLN A 389 -5.86 17.81 -20.55
N TRP A 390 -6.02 18.96 -21.19
CA TRP A 390 -5.17 20.13 -20.96
C TRP A 390 -6.03 21.39 -20.92
N SER A 391 -5.53 22.42 -20.26
CA SER A 391 -6.11 23.76 -20.30
C SER A 391 -5.02 24.82 -20.45
N CYS A 392 -5.39 25.97 -21.02
CA CYS A 392 -4.50 27.13 -21.07
C CYS A 392 -5.23 28.37 -20.60
N HIS A 393 -4.70 28.95 -19.55
CA HIS A 393 -5.18 30.18 -18.95
C HIS A 393 -4.22 31.31 -19.34
N THR A 394 -4.74 32.40 -19.90
CA THR A 394 -3.91 33.52 -20.36
C THR A 394 -4.17 34.76 -19.52
N MET A 395 -3.11 35.34 -18.96
CA MET A 395 -3.13 36.64 -18.29
C MET A 395 -2.41 37.68 -19.14
N LYS A 396 -3.14 38.69 -19.61
CA LYS A 396 -2.62 39.71 -20.53
C LYS A 396 -1.83 40.82 -19.87
N ASP A 397 -2.07 41.09 -18.58
CA ASP A 397 -1.37 42.13 -17.85
C ASP A 397 -1.41 41.87 -16.33
N TYR A 398 -0.37 42.31 -15.62
CA TYR A 398 -0.26 42.14 -14.15
C TYR A 398 -1.22 43.03 -13.36
N LYS A 399 -1.73 44.13 -13.93
CA LYS A 399 -2.57 45.09 -13.19
C LYS A 399 -3.99 44.58 -13.02
N SER A 400 -4.57 44.05 -14.09
CA SER A 400 -5.91 43.47 -14.08
C SER A 400 -5.92 42.09 -13.47
N ALA A 401 -4.81 41.35 -13.61
CA ALA A 401 -4.68 39.94 -13.24
C ALA A 401 -5.83 39.06 -13.78
N LYS A 402 -6.50 39.50 -14.86
CA LYS A 402 -7.60 38.78 -15.46
C LYS A 402 -7.08 37.59 -16.24
N ILE A 403 -7.73 36.46 -16.02
CA ILE A 403 -7.41 35.19 -16.67
C ILE A 403 -8.49 34.87 -17.70
N GLU A 404 -8.08 34.64 -18.94
CA GLU A 404 -8.93 34.14 -20.01
C GLU A 404 -8.66 32.65 -20.21
N HIS A 405 -9.69 31.81 -20.10
CA HIS A 405 -9.63 30.39 -20.45
C HIS A 405 -9.81 30.23 -21.95
N LYS A 406 -8.91 29.50 -22.61
CA LYS A 406 -8.98 29.19 -24.03
C LYS A 406 -9.00 27.69 -24.29
#